data_AF-A0A1E4TMA6-F1
#
_entry.id   AF-A0A1E4TMA6-F1
#
_cell.length_a   1.000
_cell.length_b   1.000
_cell.length_c   1.000
_cell.angle_alpha   90.00
_cell.angle_beta   90.00
_cell.angle_gamma   90.00
#
_symmetry.space_group_name_H-M   'P 1'
#
loop_
_entity.id
_entity.type
_entity.pdbx_description
1 polymer ?
#
loop_
_entity_poly.entity_id
_entity_poly.type
_entity_poly.pdbx_seq_one_letter_code
_entity_poly.pdbx_strand_id
1 'polypeptide(L)'
;MKPELFKQPFKYMRWCAHHYPAYFFSLLLGFSFPVAALAVTPLRRKFLYDDHIPIPRTYPLPRRAREPLTGFGDDDKEFAKYLKN
;
A
#
# COMPACT_ATOMS: atom_id res chain seq x y z
N MET A 1 35.04 26.99 -17.15
CA MET A 1 33.85 27.58 -17.82
C MET A 1 32.68 26.64 -17.63
N LYS A 2 31.51 27.13 -17.16
CA LYS A 2 30.31 26.31 -17.01
C LYS A 2 29.83 25.84 -18.40
N PRO A 3 29.56 24.54 -18.61
CA PRO A 3 28.95 24.08 -19.86
C PRO A 3 27.50 24.58 -19.96
N GLU A 4 26.99 24.74 -21.18
CA GLU A 4 25.59 25.14 -21.43
C GLU A 4 24.67 23.92 -21.40
N LEU A 5 23.56 23.99 -20.65
CA LEU A 5 22.61 22.88 -20.47
C LEU A 5 22.06 22.35 -21.79
N PHE A 6 21.60 23.24 -22.67
CA PHE A 6 20.96 22.87 -23.94
C PHE A 6 21.93 22.48 -25.05
N LYS A 7 23.23 22.78 -24.91
CA LYS A 7 24.24 22.42 -25.91
C LYS A 7 24.97 21.14 -25.55
N GLN A 8 25.24 20.91 -24.25
CA GLN A 8 26.04 19.79 -23.77
C GLN A 8 25.46 19.22 -22.45
N PRO A 9 24.28 18.59 -22.49
CA PRO A 9 23.55 18.19 -21.28
C PRO A 9 24.35 17.22 -20.41
N PHE A 10 24.99 16.20 -20.98
CA PHE A 10 25.80 15.23 -20.22
C PHE A 10 27.00 15.88 -19.53
N LYS A 11 27.67 16.84 -20.20
CA LYS A 11 28.81 17.56 -19.62
C LYS A 11 28.36 18.49 -18.50
N TYR A 12 27.20 19.13 -18.66
CA TYR A 12 26.57 19.94 -17.60
C TYR A 12 26.18 19.11 -16.39
N MET A 13 25.56 17.96 -16.61
CA MET A 13 25.17 17.06 -15.52
C MET A 13 26.38 16.57 -14.71
N ARG A 14 27.47 16.18 -15.40
CA ARG A 14 28.74 15.83 -14.74
C ARG A 14 29.35 17.00 -13.97
N TRP A 15 29.31 18.21 -14.54
CA TRP A 15 29.80 19.42 -13.87
C TRP A 15 28.97 19.74 -12.61
N CYS A 16 27.63 19.65 -12.67
CA CYS A 16 26.75 19.82 -11.52
C CYS A 16 27.03 18.79 -10.42
N ALA A 17 27.30 17.53 -10.78
CA ALA A 17 27.62 16.49 -9.80
C ALA A 17 28.90 16.80 -9.00
N HIS A 18 29.93 17.39 -9.63
CA HIS A 18 31.19 17.72 -8.96
C HIS A 18 31.16 19.06 -8.21
N HIS A 19 30.52 20.09 -8.77
CA HIS A 19 30.52 21.43 -8.16
C HIS A 19 29.38 21.63 -7.14
N TYR A 20 28.25 20.98 -7.36
CA TYR A 20 27.02 21.15 -6.58
C TYR A 20 26.37 19.79 -6.25
N PRO A 21 27.08 18.88 -5.55
CA PRO A 21 26.65 17.50 -5.35
C PRO A 21 25.29 17.42 -4.63
N ALA A 22 25.06 18.24 -3.60
CA ALA A 22 23.82 18.22 -2.82
C ALA A 22 22.57 18.48 -3.68
N TYR A 23 22.63 19.48 -4.56
CA TYR A 23 21.51 19.81 -5.45
C TYR A 23 21.33 18.75 -6.54
N PHE A 24 22.43 18.24 -7.09
CA PHE A 24 22.37 17.25 -8.16
C PHE A 24 21.74 15.93 -7.68
N PHE A 25 22.24 15.38 -6.58
CA PHE A 25 21.76 14.09 -6.07
C PHE A 25 20.38 14.18 -5.41
N SER A 26 20.02 15.31 -4.79
CA SER A 26 18.65 15.49 -4.26
C SER A 26 17.59 15.45 -5.36
N LEU A 27 17.83 16.15 -6.48
CA LEU A 27 16.93 16.11 -7.64
C LEU A 27 16.89 14.72 -8.30
N LEU A 28 18.06 14.09 -8.48
CA LEU A 28 18.13 12.76 -9.07
C LEU A 28 17.35 11.75 -8.23
N LEU A 29 17.59 11.72 -6.91
CA LEU A 29 16.87 10.82 -6.01
C LEU A 29 15.38 11.16 -6.00
N GLY A 30 15.03 12.43 -5.80
CA GLY A 30 13.65 12.90 -5.77
C GLY A 30 12.85 12.55 -7.02
N PHE A 31 13.49 12.52 -8.20
CA PHE A 31 12.85 12.09 -9.44
C PHE A 31 12.90 10.57 -9.65
N SER A 32 13.98 9.91 -9.26
CA SER A 32 14.15 8.46 -9.45
C SER A 32 13.12 7.64 -8.66
N PHE A 33 12.74 8.05 -7.45
CA PHE A 33 11.80 7.29 -6.63
C PHE A 33 10.37 7.26 -7.19
N PRO A 34 9.75 8.38 -7.60
CA PRO A 34 8.44 8.37 -8.28
C PRO A 34 8.47 7.57 -9.57
N VAL A 35 9.52 7.71 -10.39
CA VAL A 35 9.67 6.94 -11.63
C VAL A 35 9.77 5.45 -11.34
N ALA A 36 10.59 5.07 -10.34
CA ALA A 36 10.70 3.68 -9.91
C ALA A 36 9.38 3.16 -9.34
N ALA A 37 8.61 3.95 -8.58
CA ALA A 37 7.30 3.54 -8.10
C ALA A 37 6.35 3.23 -9.26
N LEU A 38 6.33 4.06 -10.31
CA LEU A 38 5.49 3.82 -11.48
C LEU A 38 5.94 2.62 -12.33
N ALA A 39 7.24 2.42 -12.49
CA ALA A 39 7.78 1.34 -13.31
C ALA A 39 7.83 -0.01 -12.58
N VAL A 40 8.26 -0.01 -11.33
CA VAL A 40 8.54 -1.23 -10.55
C VAL A 40 7.26 -1.82 -9.94
N THR A 41 6.27 -1.01 -9.54
CA THR A 41 5.02 -1.56 -8.96
C THR A 41 4.24 -2.49 -9.87
N PRO A 42 4.01 -2.21 -11.18
CA PRO A 42 3.34 -3.18 -12.05
C PRO A 42 4.22 -4.40 -12.34
N LEU A 43 5.54 -4.22 -12.39
CA LEU A 43 6.49 -5.32 -12.59
C LEU A 43 6.43 -6.30 -11.41
N ARG A 44 6.44 -5.77 -10.18
CA ARG A 44 6.32 -6.55 -8.94
C ARG A 44 5.02 -7.37 -8.91
N ARG A 45 3.89 -6.75 -9.23
CA ARG A 45 2.58 -7.43 -9.23
C ARG A 45 2.49 -8.55 -10.26
N LYS A 46 3.16 -8.39 -11.42
CA LYS A 46 3.12 -9.39 -12.49
C LYS A 46 4.06 -10.58 -12.26
N PHE A 47 5.24 -10.34 -11.72
CA PHE A 47 6.30 -11.34 -11.69
C PHE A 47 6.63 -11.90 -10.31
N LEU A 48 6.30 -11.17 -9.24
CA LEU A 48 6.72 -11.54 -7.88
C LEU A 48 5.53 -11.91 -7.01
N TYR A 49 4.73 -10.93 -6.61
CA TYR A 49 3.64 -11.12 -5.67
C TYR A 49 2.56 -10.04 -5.80
N ASP A 50 1.33 -10.42 -5.48
CA ASP A 50 0.18 -9.54 -5.45
C ASP A 50 0.12 -8.64 -4.21
N ASP A 51 -0.75 -7.64 -4.28
CA ASP A 51 -1.00 -6.73 -3.16
C ASP A 51 -1.74 -7.44 -2.01
N HIS A 52 -1.54 -6.94 -0.79
CA HIS A 52 -2.22 -7.46 0.39
C HIS A 52 -3.74 -7.27 0.32
N ILE A 53 -4.47 -8.20 0.94
CA ILE A 53 -5.93 -8.10 1.12
C ILE A 53 -6.21 -6.93 2.08
N PRO A 54 -7.25 -6.09 1.83
CA PRO A 54 -7.60 -4.99 2.72
C PRO A 54 -8.01 -5.49 4.10
N ILE A 55 -7.39 -4.91 5.13
CA ILE A 55 -7.70 -5.21 6.53
C ILE A 55 -9.09 -4.65 6.87
N PRO A 56 -9.96 -5.41 7.56
CA PRO A 56 -11.25 -4.89 7.99
C PRO A 56 -11.05 -3.76 8.99
N ARG A 57 -11.54 -2.57 8.65
CA ARG A 57 -11.49 -1.38 9.53
C ARG A 57 -12.63 -1.34 10.54
N THR A 58 -13.68 -2.12 10.31
CA THR A 58 -14.91 -2.16 11.10
C THR A 58 -15.39 -3.60 11.22
N TYR A 59 -16.32 -3.85 12.15
CA TYR A 59 -16.92 -5.17 12.27
C TYR A 59 -17.55 -5.58 10.93
N PRO A 60 -17.20 -6.75 10.36
CA PRO A 60 -17.66 -7.15 9.04
C PRO A 60 -19.14 -7.56 9.11
N LEU A 61 -20.03 -6.57 8.95
CA LEU A 61 -21.46 -6.82 8.95
C LEU A 61 -21.85 -7.54 7.65
N PRO A 62 -22.47 -8.73 7.72
CA PRO A 62 -22.88 -9.45 6.52
C PRO A 62 -23.98 -8.68 5.80
N ARG A 63 -23.87 -8.54 4.47
CA ARG A 63 -24.89 -7.92 3.61
C ARG A 63 -26.03 -8.90 3.32
N ARG A 64 -26.70 -9.37 4.37
CA ARG A 64 -27.85 -10.28 4.27
C ARG A 64 -29.00 -9.79 5.13
N ALA A 65 -30.22 -10.19 4.78
CA ALA A 65 -31.37 -9.99 5.65
C ALA A 65 -31.21 -10.80 6.94
N ARG A 66 -31.85 -10.34 8.02
CA ARG A 66 -31.89 -11.06 9.28
C ARG A 66 -32.61 -12.40 9.08
N GLU A 67 -31.96 -13.47 9.49
CA GLU A 67 -32.61 -14.78 9.61
C GLU A 67 -33.19 -14.92 11.01
N PRO A 68 -34.39 -15.53 11.17
CA PRO A 68 -34.88 -15.92 12.47
C PRO A 68 -33.95 -17.00 13.04
N LEU A 69 -33.41 -16.75 14.23
CA LEU A 69 -32.53 -17.66 14.96
C LEU A 69 -33.28 -18.19 16.18
N THR A 70 -33.08 -19.46 16.52
CA THR A 70 -33.59 -20.09 17.74
C THR A 70 -32.42 -20.41 18.67
N GLY A 71 -32.63 -20.31 19.99
CA GLY A 71 -31.64 -20.59 21.03
C GLY A 71 -31.20 -19.35 21.82
N PHE A 72 -30.81 -19.56 23.09
CA PHE A 72 -30.52 -18.53 24.11
C PHE A 72 -31.72 -17.65 24.52
N GLY A 73 -32.95 -18.09 24.27
CA GLY A 73 -34.17 -17.44 24.76
C GLY A 73 -34.48 -17.83 26.21
N ASP A 74 -35.07 -16.91 26.97
CA ASP A 74 -35.42 -17.14 28.38
C ASP A 74 -36.39 -18.33 28.59
N ASP A 75 -37.17 -18.67 27.55
CA ASP A 75 -38.14 -19.77 27.53
C ASP A 75 -37.57 -21.10 26.97
N ASP A 76 -36.25 -21.17 26.73
CA ASP A 76 -35.61 -22.37 26.18
C ASP A 76 -35.61 -23.52 27.21
N LYS A 77 -36.68 -24.32 27.18
CA LYS A 77 -36.91 -25.49 28.05
C LYS A 77 -35.76 -26.52 28.00
N GLU A 78 -34.95 -26.47 26.95
CA GLU A 78 -33.78 -27.34 26.77
C GLU A 78 -32.62 -26.93 27.70
N PHE A 79 -32.39 -25.64 27.96
CA PHE A 79 -31.35 -25.17 28.89
C PHE A 79 -31.74 -25.43 30.35
N ALA A 80 -33.02 -25.23 30.70
CA ALA A 80 -33.56 -25.51 32.04
C ALA A 80 -33.44 -26.99 32.46
N LYS A 81 -33.36 -27.91 31.49
CA LYS A 81 -33.13 -29.34 31.75
C LYS A 81 -31.71 -29.61 32.28
N TYR A 82 -30.70 -28.86 31.84
CA TYR A 82 -29.32 -29.04 32.26
C TYR A 82 -29.02 -28.42 33.64
N LEU A 83 -29.78 -27.40 34.05
CA LEU A 83 -29.65 -26.79 35.39
C LEU A 83 -30.33 -27.58 36.51
N LYS A 84 -31.15 -28.58 36.18
CA LYS A 84 -31.91 -29.40 37.14
C LYS A 84 -31.22 -30.71 37.57
N ASN A 85 -29.97 -30.93 37.14
CA ASN A 85 -29.15 -32.07 37.56
C ASN A 85 -28.08 -31.64 38.56
#